data_AF-A0A076JLX5-F1
#
_entry.id   AF-A0A076JLX5-F1
#
_cell.length_a   1.000
_cell.length_b   1.000
_cell.length_c   1.000
_cell.angle_alpha   90.00
_cell.angle_beta   90.00
_cell.angle_gamma   90.00
#
_symmetry.space_group_name_H-M   'P 1'
#
loop_
_entity.id
_entity.type
_entity.pdbx_description
1 polymer ?
#
loop_
_entity_poly.entity_id
_entity_poly.type
_entity_poly.pdbx_seq_one_letter_code
_entity_poly.pdbx_strand_id
1 'polypeptide(L)'
;MTVAVATPFNMDEQAFLQTMDRLIERFDRYSSGRCFADLDRIRLEHDMEGPLSLFDDVVHELADDLFGGTSWPVNLDMDMIILDRFQIGYDAEFLTGCRNVVRKYGMSAWLYEMINDASVAVATHRPSNRMPFQLGLFDTREVFRRKKTKGKKSGGGRRKRLECMMEYLRQTYRLAAYTLLRWGGGEPRAADAALMVLAYGGLGMCMLRDDPKVVELGCDPDFRYRHVCAQLQDMRIKADLEYACSVDLSVTSSLEYPACLDARYLYDAEHIVEAYRNLWDENTKPVAQLLAEIEDNGVYEVEDIWKDPLYLHDLAISLMGPSASGLLQEGFRLRDRTMFENGVKELDSQARNVRKAGLLLTLAGYIFFAEPEDRMDAMLASHKDRKRMLDNYEKLGEMAATIALYRLPRDRESLRAVRALLMHETGVYADKMGELMGLADEPDGEDEATAPVMG
;
A
#
# COMPACT_ATOMS: atom_id res chain seq x y z
N MET A 1 -5.03 -23.95 -26.59
CA MET A 1 -3.80 -23.18 -26.34
C MET A 1 -3.08 -23.83 -25.19
N THR A 2 -1.84 -24.27 -25.36
CA THR A 2 -0.97 -24.61 -24.24
C THR A 2 -0.73 -23.33 -23.45
N VAL A 3 -1.39 -23.18 -22.30
CA VAL A 3 -1.13 -22.07 -21.39
C VAL A 3 0.33 -22.19 -21.00
N ALA A 4 1.15 -21.24 -21.47
CA ALA A 4 2.53 -21.14 -21.01
C ALA A 4 2.47 -20.97 -19.49
N VAL A 5 2.97 -21.96 -18.75
CA VAL A 5 3.10 -21.90 -17.30
C VAL A 5 4.01 -20.71 -17.02
N ALA A 6 3.47 -19.69 -16.35
CA ALA A 6 4.23 -18.50 -16.02
C ALA A 6 5.36 -18.88 -15.07
N THR A 7 6.50 -18.19 -15.18
CA THR A 7 7.61 -18.39 -14.25
C THR A 7 7.20 -17.92 -12.85
N PRO A 8 7.66 -18.59 -11.76
CA PRO A 8 7.46 -18.11 -10.40
C PRO A 8 7.93 -16.67 -10.23
N PHE A 9 7.32 -15.93 -9.30
CA PHE A 9 7.86 -14.63 -8.90
C PHE A 9 9.24 -14.82 -8.28
N ASN A 10 10.20 -14.00 -8.70
CA ASN A 10 11.54 -13.96 -8.16
C ASN A 10 11.58 -13.05 -6.92
N MET A 11 11.07 -13.60 -5.82
CA MET A 11 11.08 -12.96 -4.51
C MET A 11 12.28 -13.42 -3.67
N ASP A 12 12.84 -12.55 -2.84
CA ASP A 12 13.87 -12.89 -1.84
C ASP A 12 13.25 -13.60 -0.63
N GLU A 13 12.76 -14.81 -0.87
CA GLU A 13 12.12 -15.66 0.14
C GLU A 13 13.10 -16.03 1.27
N GLN A 14 14.39 -16.12 0.96
CA GLN A 14 15.41 -16.48 1.93
C GLN A 14 15.61 -15.37 2.95
N ALA A 15 15.82 -14.12 2.52
CA ALA A 15 15.97 -13.01 3.45
C ALA A 15 14.69 -12.79 4.27
N PHE A 16 13.51 -12.91 3.63
CA PHE A 16 12.23 -12.86 4.35
C PHE A 16 12.15 -13.92 5.46
N LEU A 17 12.46 -15.19 5.15
CA LEU A 17 12.41 -16.28 6.13
C LEU A 17 13.42 -16.11 7.25
N GLN A 18 14.61 -15.57 6.96
CA GLN A 18 15.62 -15.27 7.98
C GLN A 18 15.13 -14.19 8.95
N THR A 19 14.52 -13.11 8.44
CA THR A 19 13.93 -12.06 9.28
C THR A 19 12.76 -12.61 10.09
N MET A 20 11.90 -13.44 9.50
CA MET A 20 10.79 -14.11 10.18
C MET A 20 11.27 -15.04 11.30
N ASP A 21 12.32 -15.83 11.05
CA ASP A 21 12.92 -16.72 12.06
C ASP A 21 13.48 -15.92 13.25
N ARG A 22 14.15 -14.78 12.99
CA ARG A 22 14.64 -13.87 14.03
C ARG A 22 13.50 -13.26 14.85
N LEU A 23 12.42 -12.81 14.19
CA LEU A 23 11.25 -12.26 14.85
C LEU A 23 10.61 -13.30 15.77
N ILE A 24 10.36 -14.52 15.26
CA ILE A 24 9.76 -15.60 16.04
C ILE A 24 10.63 -15.96 17.25
N GLU A 25 11.95 -16.14 17.07
CA GLU A 25 12.86 -16.46 18.17
C GLU A 25 12.83 -15.39 19.27
N ARG A 26 12.81 -14.12 18.88
CA ARG A 26 12.76 -13.00 19.83
C ARG A 26 11.41 -12.92 20.53
N PHE A 27 10.33 -13.07 19.78
CA PHE A 27 8.95 -13.00 20.29
C PHE A 27 8.59 -14.19 21.19
N ASP A 28 9.20 -15.36 20.99
CA ASP A 28 8.93 -16.56 21.82
C ASP A 28 9.29 -16.38 23.31
N ARG A 29 10.09 -15.36 23.63
CA ARG A 29 10.36 -14.97 25.03
C ARG A 29 9.09 -14.56 25.77
N TYR A 30 8.13 -13.97 25.07
CA TYR A 30 6.86 -13.53 25.62
C TYR A 30 5.83 -14.66 25.69
N SER A 31 5.84 -15.60 24.74
CA SER A 31 4.94 -16.76 24.71
C SER A 31 5.34 -17.87 25.71
N SER A 32 6.64 -18.02 25.99
CA SER A 32 7.22 -19.17 26.73
C SER A 32 7.02 -19.16 28.26
N GLY A 33 6.20 -18.27 28.81
CA GLY A 33 5.88 -18.23 30.25
C GLY A 33 7.01 -17.69 31.15
N ARG A 34 8.26 -17.65 30.67
CA ARG A 34 9.43 -17.16 31.42
C ARG A 34 9.36 -15.65 31.68
N CYS A 35 8.97 -14.87 30.67
CA CYS A 35 8.76 -13.43 30.80
C CYS A 35 7.75 -13.10 31.94
N PHE A 36 6.67 -13.87 32.06
CA PHE A 36 5.69 -13.69 33.13
C PHE A 36 6.25 -13.99 34.52
N ALA A 37 7.10 -15.02 34.66
CA ALA A 37 7.74 -15.34 35.95
C ALA A 37 8.75 -14.26 36.37
N ASP A 38 9.51 -13.69 35.43
CA ASP A 38 10.42 -12.59 35.71
C ASP A 38 9.67 -11.29 36.05
N LEU A 39 8.56 -11.01 35.35
CA LEU A 39 7.69 -9.87 35.65
C LEU A 39 6.97 -9.98 37.00
N ASP A 40 6.47 -11.18 37.34
CA ASP A 40 5.85 -11.43 38.63
C ASP A 40 6.89 -11.22 39.75
N ARG A 41 8.15 -11.63 39.54
CA ARG A 41 9.26 -11.35 40.46
C ARG A 41 9.54 -9.85 40.59
N ILE A 42 9.66 -9.12 39.48
CA ILE A 42 9.90 -7.66 39.48
C ILE A 42 8.75 -6.91 40.18
N ARG A 43 7.50 -7.32 39.97
CA ARG A 43 6.34 -6.75 40.67
C ARG A 43 6.41 -6.98 42.17
N LEU A 44 6.76 -8.20 42.59
CA LEU A 44 6.94 -8.57 43.99
C LEU A 44 8.10 -7.81 44.66
N GLU A 45 9.19 -7.56 43.91
CA GLU A 45 10.38 -6.87 44.42
C GLU A 45 10.21 -5.35 44.52
N HIS A 46 9.38 -4.73 43.67
CA HIS A 46 9.27 -3.27 43.57
C HIS A 46 7.92 -2.68 44.01
N ASP A 47 6.99 -3.50 44.52
CA ASP A 47 5.65 -3.06 44.98
C ASP A 47 4.91 -2.17 43.95
N MET A 48 5.10 -2.49 42.67
CA MET A 48 4.61 -1.69 41.54
C MET A 48 3.18 -2.09 41.16
N GLU A 49 2.19 -1.23 41.44
CA GLU A 49 0.84 -1.35 40.88
C GLU A 49 0.78 -0.73 39.47
N GLY A 50 1.05 -1.54 38.43
CA GLY A 50 0.90 -1.14 37.02
C GLY A 50 1.46 -2.15 36.00
N PRO A 51 1.15 -2.02 34.69
CA PRO A 51 1.85 -2.76 33.65
C PRO A 51 3.27 -2.22 33.48
N LEU A 52 4.27 -3.09 33.66
CA LEU A 52 5.66 -2.84 33.25
C LEU A 52 5.72 -2.98 31.72
N SER A 53 5.95 -1.89 31.01
CA SER A 53 6.19 -1.93 29.56
C SER A 53 7.58 -2.51 29.31
N LEU A 54 7.66 -3.64 28.61
CA LEU A 54 8.89 -4.27 28.13
C LEU A 54 8.98 -4.13 26.61
N PHE A 55 8.70 -2.92 26.11
CA PHE A 55 8.82 -2.63 24.68
C PHE A 55 10.21 -3.07 24.19
N ASP A 56 10.23 -3.91 23.17
CA ASP A 56 11.45 -4.44 22.57
C ASP A 56 11.55 -3.89 21.15
N ASP A 57 12.36 -2.85 21.00
CA ASP A 57 12.57 -2.14 19.73
C ASP A 57 12.93 -3.14 18.60
N VAL A 58 13.67 -4.21 18.92
CA VAL A 58 14.08 -5.21 17.93
C VAL A 58 12.89 -6.03 17.43
N VAL A 59 11.90 -6.31 18.29
CA VAL A 59 10.65 -6.98 17.85
C VAL A 59 9.88 -6.07 16.91
N HIS A 60 9.77 -4.78 17.26
CA HIS A 60 9.09 -3.78 16.44
C HIS A 60 9.75 -3.65 15.07
N GLU A 61 11.08 -3.41 15.03
CA GLU A 61 11.85 -3.27 13.80
C GLU A 61 11.73 -4.49 12.88
N LEU A 62 11.84 -5.70 13.44
CA LEU A 62 11.70 -6.94 12.65
C LEU A 62 10.27 -7.13 12.15
N ALA A 63 9.26 -6.76 12.94
CA ALA A 63 7.86 -6.82 12.54
C ALA A 63 7.55 -5.81 11.43
N ASP A 64 8.07 -4.60 11.53
CA ASP A 64 7.91 -3.55 10.52
C ASP A 64 8.64 -3.93 9.21
N ASP A 65 9.81 -4.56 9.31
CA ASP A 65 10.51 -5.14 8.16
C ASP A 65 9.69 -6.20 7.39
N LEU A 66 8.85 -6.96 8.09
CA LEU A 66 8.05 -8.05 7.51
C LEU A 66 6.64 -7.62 7.11
N PHE A 67 6.02 -6.74 7.89
CA PHE A 67 4.61 -6.36 7.81
C PHE A 67 4.40 -4.85 7.69
N GLY A 68 5.40 -4.13 7.20
CA GLY A 68 5.42 -2.67 7.19
C GLY A 68 4.18 -2.01 6.56
N GLY A 69 3.85 -0.82 7.07
CA GLY A 69 2.73 -0.02 6.59
C GLY A 69 1.38 -0.68 6.91
N THR A 70 1.30 -1.43 8.00
CA THR A 70 0.09 -2.09 8.49
C THR A 70 0.01 -2.05 10.02
N SER A 71 -1.05 -2.61 10.60
CA SER A 71 -1.22 -2.67 12.06
C SER A 71 -0.58 -3.89 12.72
N TRP A 72 0.03 -4.81 11.99
CA TRP A 72 0.65 -5.99 12.60
C TRP A 72 1.85 -5.65 13.51
N PRO A 73 2.78 -4.74 13.16
CA PRO A 73 3.85 -4.32 14.06
C PRO A 73 3.30 -3.76 15.38
N VAL A 74 2.40 -2.77 15.28
CA VAL A 74 1.73 -2.17 16.46
C VAL A 74 0.93 -3.20 17.26
N ASN A 75 0.34 -4.20 16.61
CA ASN A 75 -0.35 -5.28 17.31
C ASN A 75 0.61 -6.12 18.17
N LEU A 76 1.81 -6.41 17.69
CA LEU A 76 2.87 -7.10 18.46
C LEU A 76 3.44 -6.19 19.56
N ASP A 77 3.49 -4.87 19.35
CA ASP A 77 3.84 -3.93 20.41
C ASP A 77 2.84 -3.97 21.56
N MET A 78 1.55 -4.04 21.23
CA MET A 78 0.49 -4.19 22.22
C MET A 78 0.59 -5.50 23.00
N ASP A 79 1.10 -6.57 22.40
CA ASP A 79 1.40 -7.82 23.13
C ASP A 79 2.46 -7.62 24.21
N MET A 80 3.51 -6.85 23.91
CA MET A 80 4.60 -6.55 24.84
C MET A 80 4.19 -5.56 25.95
N ILE A 81 3.22 -4.68 25.67
CA ILE A 81 2.72 -3.67 26.60
C ILE A 81 1.61 -4.23 27.52
N ILE A 82 0.63 -4.93 26.94
CA ILE A 82 -0.56 -5.42 27.66
C ILE A 82 -0.29 -6.78 28.31
N LEU A 83 0.58 -7.60 27.70
CA LEU A 83 0.95 -8.93 28.17
C LEU A 83 -0.26 -9.87 28.34
N ASP A 84 -1.26 -9.75 27.46
CA ASP A 84 -2.38 -10.69 27.42
C ASP A 84 -1.94 -12.02 26.81
N ARG A 85 -1.80 -13.06 27.64
CA ARG A 85 -1.37 -14.42 27.23
C ARG A 85 -2.18 -14.98 26.07
N PHE A 86 -3.46 -14.63 25.96
CA PHE A 86 -4.28 -15.11 24.84
C PHE A 86 -3.90 -14.42 23.52
N GLN A 87 -3.60 -13.12 23.57
CA GLN A 87 -3.18 -12.35 22.40
C GLN A 87 -1.80 -12.80 21.93
N ILE A 88 -0.82 -12.84 22.83
CA ILE A 88 0.55 -13.31 22.55
C ILE A 88 0.54 -14.69 21.92
N GLY A 89 -0.24 -15.63 22.46
CA GLY A 89 -0.32 -16.99 21.91
C GLY A 89 -0.91 -17.02 20.50
N TYR A 90 -1.95 -16.22 20.25
CA TYR A 90 -2.57 -16.10 18.93
C TYR A 90 -1.62 -15.46 17.91
N ASP A 91 -0.91 -14.41 18.30
CA ASP A 91 0.01 -13.70 17.41
C ASP A 91 1.28 -14.53 17.14
N ALA A 92 1.76 -15.33 18.12
CA ALA A 92 2.81 -16.32 17.90
C ALA A 92 2.39 -17.44 16.92
N GLU A 93 1.15 -17.92 17.01
CA GLU A 93 0.57 -18.87 16.05
C GLU A 93 0.48 -18.25 14.64
N PHE A 94 0.09 -16.97 14.55
CA PHE A 94 0.05 -16.22 13.29
C PHE A 94 1.45 -16.14 12.65
N LEU A 95 2.48 -15.72 13.38
CA LEU A 95 3.85 -15.63 12.87
C LEU A 95 4.37 -16.98 12.37
N THR A 96 4.14 -18.03 13.15
CA THR A 96 4.49 -19.41 12.77
C THR A 96 3.74 -19.86 11.52
N GLY A 97 2.47 -19.51 11.40
CA GLY A 97 1.64 -19.75 10.23
C GLY A 97 2.23 -19.11 8.97
N CYS A 98 2.52 -17.81 9.02
CA CYS A 98 3.13 -17.06 7.91
C CYS A 98 4.44 -17.70 7.45
N ARG A 99 5.35 -17.97 8.39
CA ARG A 99 6.62 -18.65 8.12
C ARG A 99 6.44 -20.00 7.41
N ASN A 100 5.49 -20.82 7.88
CA ASN A 100 5.26 -22.15 7.33
C ASN A 100 4.68 -22.11 5.91
N VAL A 101 3.78 -21.16 5.63
CA VAL A 101 3.24 -20.96 4.28
C VAL A 101 4.35 -20.52 3.33
N VAL A 102 5.14 -19.50 3.70
CA VAL A 102 6.24 -19.02 2.84
C VAL A 102 7.28 -20.10 2.61
N ARG A 103 7.66 -20.85 3.65
CA ARG A 103 8.63 -21.95 3.51
C ARG A 103 8.15 -23.06 2.57
N LYS A 104 6.84 -23.34 2.56
CA LYS A 104 6.29 -24.46 1.79
C LYS A 104 5.86 -24.07 0.38
N TYR A 105 5.27 -22.89 0.23
CA TYR A 105 4.60 -22.44 -1.00
C TYR A 105 5.12 -21.10 -1.51
N GLY A 106 6.10 -20.49 -0.86
CA GLY A 106 6.67 -19.21 -1.28
C GLY A 106 5.84 -17.98 -0.88
N MET A 107 6.39 -16.80 -1.16
CA MET A 107 5.81 -15.52 -0.73
C MET A 107 4.56 -15.13 -1.52
N SER A 108 4.53 -15.39 -2.84
CA SER A 108 3.37 -15.12 -3.69
C SER A 108 2.11 -15.88 -3.21
N ALA A 109 2.27 -17.15 -2.85
CA ALA A 109 1.23 -17.98 -2.26
C ALA A 109 0.75 -17.44 -0.91
N TRP A 110 1.68 -17.03 -0.04
CA TRP A 110 1.34 -16.40 1.24
C TRP A 110 0.55 -15.10 1.07
N LEU A 111 1.00 -14.20 0.20
CA LEU A 111 0.29 -12.95 -0.10
C LEU A 111 -1.11 -13.20 -0.65
N TYR A 112 -1.23 -14.13 -1.61
CA TYR A 112 -2.51 -14.54 -2.14
C TYR A 112 -3.44 -15.05 -1.04
N GLU A 113 -2.93 -15.92 -0.16
CA GLU A 113 -3.70 -16.50 0.93
C GLU A 113 -4.18 -15.45 1.94
N MET A 114 -3.33 -14.46 2.26
CA MET A 114 -3.69 -13.33 3.12
C MET A 114 -4.81 -12.49 2.50
N ILE A 115 -4.67 -12.10 1.23
CA ILE A 115 -5.70 -11.31 0.53
C ILE A 115 -7.00 -12.09 0.40
N ASN A 116 -6.92 -13.38 0.08
CA ASN A 116 -8.09 -14.26 -0.04
C ASN A 116 -8.84 -14.35 1.30
N ASP A 117 -8.11 -14.56 2.40
CA ASP A 117 -8.69 -14.62 3.74
C ASP A 117 -9.44 -13.33 4.10
N ALA A 118 -8.85 -12.16 3.82
CA ALA A 118 -9.49 -10.87 4.04
C ALA A 118 -10.71 -10.66 3.13
N SER A 119 -10.63 -11.05 1.87
CA SER A 119 -11.72 -10.96 0.89
C SER A 119 -12.91 -11.84 1.30
N VAL A 120 -12.65 -13.08 1.70
CA VAL A 120 -13.66 -14.02 2.22
C VAL A 120 -14.29 -13.48 3.50
N ALA A 121 -13.53 -12.84 4.39
CA ALA A 121 -14.06 -12.24 5.60
C ALA A 121 -15.10 -11.15 5.29
N VAL A 122 -14.79 -10.26 4.34
CA VAL A 122 -15.72 -9.20 3.88
C VAL A 122 -16.95 -9.82 3.22
N ALA A 123 -16.77 -10.73 2.26
CA ALA A 123 -17.84 -11.33 1.47
C ALA A 123 -18.82 -12.17 2.32
N THR A 124 -18.30 -12.93 3.29
CA THR A 124 -19.11 -13.79 4.16
C THR A 124 -19.62 -13.08 5.41
N HIS A 125 -19.20 -11.83 5.63
CA HIS A 125 -19.42 -11.06 6.85
C HIS A 125 -18.96 -11.79 8.13
N ARG A 126 -17.90 -12.60 8.03
CA ARG A 126 -17.34 -13.37 9.15
C ARG A 126 -15.89 -12.95 9.39
N PRO A 127 -15.52 -12.54 10.61
CA PRO A 127 -14.14 -12.18 10.90
C PRO A 127 -13.21 -13.38 10.73
N SER A 128 -12.04 -13.10 10.16
CA SER A 128 -10.92 -14.03 10.10
C SER A 128 -10.24 -14.20 11.46
N ASN A 129 -9.59 -15.36 11.63
CA ASN A 129 -8.68 -15.67 12.73
C ASN A 129 -7.21 -15.27 12.42
N ARG A 130 -6.97 -14.50 11.35
CA ARG A 130 -5.66 -13.90 11.03
C ARG A 130 -5.64 -12.39 11.17
N MET A 131 -6.82 -11.79 11.26
CA MET A 131 -6.97 -10.37 11.51
C MET A 131 -6.39 -10.03 12.89
N PRO A 132 -5.56 -8.97 13.00
CA PRO A 132 -4.94 -8.58 14.26
C PRO A 132 -5.97 -8.15 15.32
N PHE A 133 -5.56 -8.11 16.58
CA PHE A 133 -6.38 -7.58 17.66
C PHE A 133 -6.48 -6.06 17.61
N GLN A 134 -5.39 -5.41 17.24
CA GLN A 134 -5.34 -3.99 16.93
C GLN A 134 -5.30 -3.80 15.41
N LEU A 135 -6.34 -3.20 14.86
CA LEU A 135 -6.43 -2.89 13.43
C LEU A 135 -6.67 -1.39 13.27
N GLY A 136 -5.59 -0.63 13.10
CA GLY A 136 -5.58 0.82 13.30
C GLY A 136 -6.09 1.13 14.71
N LEU A 137 -7.22 1.84 14.79
CA LEU A 137 -7.88 2.16 16.06
C LEU A 137 -9.07 1.24 16.38
N PHE A 138 -9.23 0.14 15.65
CA PHE A 138 -10.20 -0.89 16.01
C PHE A 138 -9.58 -1.92 16.94
N ASP A 139 -10.06 -1.97 18.19
CA ASP A 139 -9.90 -3.17 19.02
C ASP A 139 -10.90 -4.23 18.53
N THR A 140 -10.40 -5.25 17.83
CA THR A 140 -11.22 -6.31 17.26
C THR A 140 -11.83 -7.22 18.34
N ARG A 141 -11.34 -7.17 19.59
CA ARG A 141 -11.96 -7.84 20.75
C ARG A 141 -13.32 -7.24 21.04
N GLU A 142 -13.46 -5.92 21.01
CA GLU A 142 -14.74 -5.24 21.19
C GLU A 142 -15.69 -5.53 20.03
N VAL A 143 -15.17 -5.51 18.80
CA VAL A 143 -15.96 -5.65 17.57
C VAL A 143 -16.51 -7.08 17.42
N PHE A 144 -15.73 -8.10 17.75
CA PHE A 144 -16.06 -9.51 17.48
C PHE A 144 -16.20 -10.41 18.73
N ARG A 145 -16.13 -9.85 19.96
CA ARG A 145 -16.12 -10.58 21.25
C ARG A 145 -15.19 -11.81 21.23
N ARG A 146 -13.92 -11.58 20.91
CA ARG A 146 -12.90 -12.65 20.81
C ARG A 146 -12.48 -13.26 22.16
N LYS A 147 -13.14 -12.95 23.30
CA LYS A 147 -12.82 -13.53 24.62
C LYS A 147 -13.41 -14.93 24.82
N LYS A 148 -12.59 -15.79 25.47
CA LYS A 148 -12.62 -17.26 25.47
C LYS A 148 -13.98 -17.98 25.66
N THR A 149 -14.06 -19.13 24.97
CA THR A 149 -14.75 -20.40 25.32
C THR A 149 -16.18 -20.72 24.91
N LYS A 150 -16.97 -19.90 24.21
CA LYS A 150 -18.16 -20.43 23.49
C LYS A 150 -18.76 -19.45 22.48
N GLY A 151 -18.53 -19.75 21.20
CA GLY A 151 -19.25 -19.18 20.06
C GLY A 151 -18.73 -17.81 19.60
N LYS A 152 -18.58 -17.66 18.28
CA LYS A 152 -18.38 -16.37 17.62
C LYS A 152 -19.63 -15.50 17.83
N LYS A 153 -19.72 -14.75 18.93
CA LYS A 153 -20.80 -13.78 19.17
C LYS A 153 -20.30 -12.38 18.83
N SER A 154 -20.93 -11.70 17.87
CA SER A 154 -20.53 -10.35 17.45
C SER A 154 -20.78 -9.30 18.54
N GLY A 155 -19.82 -8.41 18.79
CA GLY A 155 -19.85 -7.39 19.86
C GLY A 155 -20.09 -5.95 19.43
N GLY A 156 -19.93 -5.63 18.13
CA GLY A 156 -20.29 -4.33 17.55
C GLY A 156 -21.47 -4.41 16.57
N GLY A 157 -22.05 -3.26 16.19
CA GLY A 157 -23.08 -3.18 15.16
C GLY A 157 -22.60 -3.67 13.78
N ARG A 158 -23.52 -4.11 12.90
CA ARG A 158 -23.18 -4.67 11.57
C ARG A 158 -22.24 -3.77 10.76
N ARG A 159 -22.48 -2.45 10.81
CA ARG A 159 -21.67 -1.44 10.14
C ARG A 159 -20.22 -1.41 10.65
N LYS A 160 -20.00 -1.28 11.97
CA LYS A 160 -18.66 -1.26 12.59
C LYS A 160 -17.87 -2.53 12.27
N ARG A 161 -18.55 -3.69 12.18
CA ARG A 161 -17.91 -4.96 11.79
C ARG A 161 -17.46 -4.98 10.34
N LEU A 162 -18.32 -4.49 9.44
CA LEU A 162 -17.98 -4.40 8.02
C LEU A 162 -16.83 -3.43 7.80
N GLU A 163 -16.85 -2.26 8.43
CA GLU A 163 -15.76 -1.28 8.39
C GLU A 163 -14.43 -1.90 8.86
N CYS A 164 -14.44 -2.68 9.94
CA CYS A 164 -13.26 -3.38 10.44
C CYS A 164 -12.76 -4.46 9.46
N MET A 165 -13.63 -5.25 8.83
CA MET A 165 -13.22 -6.24 7.83
C MET A 165 -12.72 -5.58 6.53
N MET A 166 -13.30 -4.44 6.14
CA MET A 166 -12.83 -3.67 4.98
C MET A 166 -11.45 -3.06 5.25
N GLU A 167 -11.20 -2.58 6.47
CA GLU A 167 -9.87 -2.10 6.84
C GLU A 167 -8.85 -3.25 6.82
N TYR A 168 -9.22 -4.45 7.30
CA TYR A 168 -8.35 -5.62 7.22
C TYR A 168 -7.97 -5.97 5.78
N LEU A 169 -8.94 -5.91 4.86
CA LEU A 169 -8.69 -6.10 3.44
C LEU A 169 -7.75 -5.03 2.87
N ARG A 170 -7.97 -3.75 3.20
CA ARG A 170 -7.09 -2.66 2.75
C ARG A 170 -5.66 -2.83 3.27
N GLN A 171 -5.48 -3.15 4.56
CA GLN A 171 -4.15 -3.41 5.11
C GLN A 171 -3.47 -4.61 4.48
N THR A 172 -4.23 -5.62 4.09
CA THR A 172 -3.67 -6.78 3.41
C THR A 172 -3.22 -6.45 1.97
N TYR A 173 -3.92 -5.55 1.28
CA TYR A 173 -3.43 -4.99 0.02
C TYR A 173 -2.14 -4.20 0.21
N ARG A 174 -2.07 -3.34 1.25
CA ARG A 174 -0.84 -2.60 1.60
C ARG A 174 0.30 -3.55 1.93
N LEU A 175 0.06 -4.59 2.74
CA LEU A 175 1.04 -5.64 3.05
C LEU A 175 1.60 -6.28 1.80
N ALA A 176 0.73 -6.66 0.86
CA ALA A 176 1.14 -7.30 -0.38
C ALA A 176 1.95 -6.34 -1.26
N ALA A 177 1.52 -5.09 -1.42
CA ALA A 177 2.29 -4.08 -2.16
C ALA A 177 3.66 -3.82 -1.52
N TYR A 178 3.72 -3.61 -0.21
CA TYR A 178 4.97 -3.47 0.54
C TYR A 178 5.90 -4.67 0.33
N THR A 179 5.36 -5.88 0.48
CA THR A 179 6.12 -7.12 0.35
C THR A 179 6.69 -7.27 -1.06
N LEU A 180 5.88 -6.99 -2.09
CA LEU A 180 6.31 -7.04 -3.49
C LEU A 180 7.41 -6.01 -3.78
N LEU A 181 7.30 -4.79 -3.26
CA LEU A 181 8.31 -3.74 -3.45
C LEU A 181 9.61 -4.01 -2.68
N ARG A 182 9.51 -4.57 -1.48
CA ARG A 182 10.67 -4.83 -0.61
C ARG A 182 11.44 -6.08 -1.03
N TRP A 183 10.73 -7.17 -1.26
CA TRP A 183 11.31 -8.49 -1.46
C TRP A 183 11.32 -8.93 -2.92
N GLY A 184 10.72 -8.18 -3.84
CA GLY A 184 10.67 -8.52 -5.26
C GLY A 184 11.98 -8.41 -6.04
N GLY A 185 13.08 -8.02 -5.40
CA GLY A 185 14.43 -8.14 -5.97
C GLY A 185 14.69 -7.41 -7.30
N GLY A 186 13.82 -6.45 -7.69
CA GLY A 186 13.87 -5.81 -9.00
C GLY A 186 13.14 -6.56 -10.12
N GLU A 187 12.33 -7.59 -9.81
CA GLU A 187 11.42 -8.21 -10.76
C GLU A 187 10.35 -7.20 -11.22
N PRO A 188 10.24 -6.87 -12.53
CA PRO A 188 9.27 -5.91 -13.02
C PRO A 188 7.82 -6.28 -12.66
N ARG A 189 7.49 -7.58 -12.72
CA ARG A 189 6.16 -8.10 -12.39
C ARG A 189 5.75 -7.81 -10.94
N ALA A 190 6.71 -7.76 -10.00
CA ALA A 190 6.40 -7.44 -8.62
C ALA A 190 5.90 -6.00 -8.47
N ALA A 191 6.49 -5.06 -9.22
CA ALA A 191 6.07 -3.67 -9.23
C ALA A 191 4.71 -3.47 -9.93
N ASP A 192 4.43 -4.24 -10.98
CA ASP A 192 3.11 -4.24 -11.65
C ASP A 192 2.04 -4.84 -10.75
N ALA A 193 2.33 -5.96 -10.08
CA ALA A 193 1.44 -6.56 -9.10
C ALA A 193 1.20 -5.62 -7.90
N ALA A 194 2.23 -4.94 -7.39
CA ALA A 194 2.09 -3.96 -6.31
C ALA A 194 1.15 -2.82 -6.73
N LEU A 195 1.33 -2.28 -7.94
CA LEU A 195 0.44 -1.26 -8.49
C LEU A 195 -1.00 -1.78 -8.58
N MET A 196 -1.20 -2.95 -9.16
CA MET A 196 -2.55 -3.52 -9.32
C MET A 196 -3.18 -3.87 -7.97
N VAL A 197 -2.44 -4.30 -6.97
CA VAL A 197 -2.97 -4.57 -5.63
C VAL A 197 -3.48 -3.28 -4.96
N LEU A 198 -2.78 -2.15 -5.14
CA LEU A 198 -3.21 -0.86 -4.59
C LEU A 198 -4.37 -0.24 -5.38
N ALA A 199 -4.30 -0.24 -6.71
CA ALA A 199 -5.28 0.39 -7.58
C ALA A 199 -6.55 -0.47 -7.80
N TYR A 200 -6.37 -1.78 -7.96
CA TYR A 200 -7.40 -2.75 -8.32
C TYR A 200 -7.21 -4.06 -7.53
N GLY A 201 -7.39 -4.02 -6.20
CA GLY A 201 -7.00 -5.12 -5.31
C GLY A 201 -7.39 -6.54 -5.74
N GLY A 202 -8.55 -6.70 -6.38
CA GLY A 202 -8.97 -7.98 -6.98
C GLY A 202 -8.10 -8.43 -8.17
N LEU A 203 -7.74 -7.52 -9.07
CA LEU A 203 -6.83 -7.81 -10.19
C LEU A 203 -5.42 -8.12 -9.68
N GLY A 204 -4.92 -7.33 -8.71
CA GLY A 204 -3.61 -7.61 -8.10
C GLY A 204 -3.55 -8.97 -7.42
N MET A 205 -4.64 -9.39 -6.76
CA MET A 205 -4.78 -10.76 -6.22
C MET A 205 -4.73 -11.82 -7.32
N CYS A 206 -5.38 -11.58 -8.47
CA CYS A 206 -5.32 -12.49 -9.62
C CYS A 206 -3.90 -12.59 -10.20
N MET A 207 -3.14 -11.49 -10.24
CA MET A 207 -1.74 -11.50 -10.69
C MET A 207 -0.85 -12.41 -9.85
N LEU A 208 -1.11 -12.56 -8.55
CA LEU A 208 -0.36 -13.49 -7.71
C LEU A 208 -0.62 -14.95 -8.11
N ARG A 209 -1.79 -15.28 -8.67
CA ARG A 209 -2.12 -16.65 -9.12
C ARG A 209 -1.30 -17.11 -10.32
N ASP A 210 -0.63 -16.20 -11.04
CA ASP A 210 0.31 -16.56 -12.08
C ASP A 210 1.51 -17.35 -11.54
N ASP A 211 1.81 -17.25 -10.24
CA ASP A 211 2.85 -18.09 -9.66
C ASP A 211 2.40 -19.57 -9.65
N PRO A 212 3.18 -20.48 -10.25
CA PRO A 212 2.88 -21.92 -10.19
C PRO A 212 2.70 -22.43 -8.76
N LYS A 213 3.41 -21.85 -7.77
CA LYS A 213 3.28 -22.24 -6.36
C LYS A 213 1.90 -21.89 -5.78
N VAL A 214 1.20 -20.90 -6.33
CA VAL A 214 -0.19 -20.58 -5.94
C VAL A 214 -1.17 -21.55 -6.58
N VAL A 215 -0.91 -21.99 -7.81
CA VAL A 215 -1.70 -23.05 -8.48
C VAL A 215 -1.62 -24.36 -7.70
N GLU A 216 -0.47 -24.68 -7.10
CA GLU A 216 -0.30 -25.85 -6.21
C GLU A 216 -1.23 -25.84 -4.98
N LEU A 217 -1.76 -24.68 -4.58
CA LEU A 217 -2.78 -24.57 -3.53
C LEU A 217 -4.19 -24.99 -3.99
N GLY A 218 -4.35 -25.40 -5.26
CA GLY A 218 -5.63 -25.80 -5.84
C GLY A 218 -6.49 -24.63 -6.32
N CYS A 219 -5.88 -23.46 -6.55
CA CYS A 219 -6.58 -22.31 -7.13
C CYS A 219 -6.90 -22.56 -8.61
N ASP A 220 -8.09 -22.13 -9.05
CA ASP A 220 -8.47 -22.19 -10.46
C ASP A 220 -7.56 -21.25 -11.27
N PRO A 221 -6.86 -21.75 -12.32
CA PRO A 221 -6.05 -20.93 -13.21
C PRO A 221 -6.92 -20.05 -14.11
N ASP A 222 -7.62 -19.06 -13.53
CA ASP A 222 -8.31 -18.02 -14.30
C ASP A 222 -7.32 -16.90 -14.67
N PHE A 223 -6.87 -16.91 -15.92
CA PHE A 223 -5.92 -15.95 -16.47
C PHE A 223 -6.58 -14.83 -17.28
N ARG A 224 -7.92 -14.73 -17.26
CA ARG A 224 -8.67 -13.73 -18.04
C ARG A 224 -8.38 -12.29 -17.64
N TYR A 225 -7.98 -12.08 -16.38
CA TYR A 225 -7.50 -10.77 -15.90
C TYR A 225 -6.33 -10.23 -16.74
N ARG A 226 -5.54 -11.09 -17.41
CA ARG A 226 -4.44 -10.65 -18.29
C ARG A 226 -4.94 -9.80 -19.45
N HIS A 227 -6.18 -10.01 -19.92
CA HIS A 227 -6.82 -9.13 -20.91
C HIS A 227 -7.00 -7.72 -20.34
N VAL A 228 -7.41 -7.60 -19.08
CA VAL A 228 -7.57 -6.30 -18.41
C VAL A 228 -6.24 -5.60 -18.25
N CYS A 229 -5.21 -6.32 -17.78
CA CYS A 229 -3.86 -5.77 -17.67
C CYS A 229 -3.33 -5.28 -19.03
N ALA A 230 -3.53 -6.06 -20.09
CA ALA A 230 -3.14 -5.67 -21.45
C ALA A 230 -3.90 -4.42 -21.93
N GLN A 231 -5.22 -4.37 -21.73
CA GLN A 231 -6.04 -3.19 -22.07
C GLN A 231 -5.53 -1.93 -21.39
N LEU A 232 -5.29 -1.99 -20.08
CA LEU A 232 -4.79 -0.85 -19.30
C LEU A 232 -3.40 -0.41 -19.78
N GLN A 233 -2.51 -1.36 -20.06
CA GLN A 233 -1.17 -1.07 -20.57
C GLN A 233 -1.22 -0.40 -21.96
N ASP A 234 -2.01 -0.94 -22.88
CA ASP A 234 -2.15 -0.41 -24.24
C ASP A 234 -2.70 1.02 -24.24
N MET A 235 -3.69 1.31 -23.39
CA MET A 235 -4.25 2.66 -23.26
C MET A 235 -3.23 3.65 -22.68
N ARG A 236 -2.41 3.24 -21.71
CA ARG A 236 -1.33 4.09 -21.16
C ARG A 236 -0.27 4.39 -22.21
N ILE A 237 0.17 3.38 -22.97
CA ILE A 237 1.11 3.56 -24.08
C ILE A 237 0.54 4.53 -25.12
N LYS A 238 -0.75 4.38 -25.47
CA LYS A 238 -1.43 5.29 -26.40
C LYS A 238 -1.47 6.71 -25.86
N ALA A 239 -1.73 6.89 -24.56
CA ALA A 239 -1.71 8.20 -23.91
C ALA A 239 -0.31 8.83 -23.88
N ASP A 240 0.74 8.04 -23.74
CA ASP A 240 2.13 8.50 -23.83
C ASP A 240 2.49 8.95 -25.24
N LEU A 241 2.06 8.21 -26.25
CA LEU A 241 2.24 8.59 -27.65
C LEU A 241 1.48 9.88 -27.99
N GLU A 242 0.23 10.02 -27.53
CA GLU A 242 -0.58 11.21 -27.78
C GLU A 242 0.02 12.45 -27.13
N TYR A 243 0.44 12.35 -25.86
CA TYR A 243 1.17 13.41 -25.19
C TYR A 243 2.43 13.80 -25.95
N ALA A 244 3.27 12.83 -26.32
CA ALA A 244 4.50 13.09 -27.09
C ALA A 244 4.23 13.79 -28.44
N CYS A 245 3.09 13.50 -29.09
CA CYS A 245 2.66 14.20 -30.30
C CYS A 245 2.12 15.61 -30.04
N SER A 246 1.54 15.84 -28.85
CA SER A 246 0.93 17.12 -28.48
C SER A 246 1.96 18.17 -28.05
N VAL A 247 3.14 17.75 -27.57
CA VAL A 247 4.15 18.66 -27.08
C VAL A 247 5.12 19.09 -28.17
N ASP A 248 5.48 20.37 -28.17
CA ASP A 248 6.55 20.88 -29.02
C ASP A 248 7.91 20.32 -28.57
N LEU A 249 8.45 19.38 -29.36
CA LEU A 249 9.74 18.72 -29.14
C LEU A 249 10.92 19.70 -29.07
N SER A 250 10.80 20.90 -29.65
CA SER A 250 11.84 21.94 -29.55
C SER A 250 11.92 22.58 -28.16
N VAL A 251 10.81 22.59 -27.41
CA VAL A 251 10.75 23.06 -26.02
C VAL A 251 10.98 21.90 -25.05
N THR A 252 10.38 20.73 -25.30
CA THR A 252 10.53 19.55 -24.42
C THR A 252 11.88 18.87 -24.45
N SER A 253 12.65 18.99 -25.53
CA SER A 253 14.04 18.51 -25.57
C SER A 253 14.96 19.20 -24.54
N SER A 254 14.48 20.27 -23.89
CA SER A 254 15.17 20.96 -22.79
C SER A 254 14.67 20.57 -21.39
N LEU A 255 13.56 19.82 -21.26
CA LEU A 255 13.04 19.39 -19.97
C LEU A 255 13.74 18.12 -19.50
N GLU A 256 14.66 18.28 -18.55
CA GLU A 256 15.29 17.16 -17.86
C GLU A 256 14.40 16.64 -16.72
N TYR A 257 14.72 15.45 -16.22
CA TYR A 257 14.11 14.94 -15.00
C TYR A 257 14.46 15.87 -13.82
N PRO A 258 13.52 16.22 -12.93
CA PRO A 258 12.13 15.75 -12.83
C PRO A 258 11.10 16.60 -13.59
N ALA A 259 11.47 17.69 -14.27
CA ALA A 259 10.52 18.64 -14.86
C ALA A 259 9.61 18.02 -15.95
N CYS A 260 10.09 17.00 -16.68
CA CYS A 260 9.28 16.25 -17.64
C CYS A 260 8.13 15.46 -16.97
N LEU A 261 8.34 14.99 -15.74
CA LEU A 261 7.34 14.29 -14.93
C LEU A 261 6.21 15.24 -14.52
N ASP A 262 6.58 16.44 -14.06
CA ASP A 262 5.64 17.48 -13.66
C ASP A 262 4.77 17.92 -14.84
N ALA A 263 5.40 18.14 -15.99
CA ALA A 263 4.70 18.52 -17.22
C ALA A 263 3.68 17.45 -17.64
N ARG A 264 4.06 16.17 -17.58
CA ARG A 264 3.14 15.07 -17.91
C ARG A 264 1.97 14.98 -16.92
N TYR A 265 2.25 15.07 -15.62
CA TYR A 265 1.21 15.04 -14.59
C TYR A 265 0.18 16.18 -14.79
N LEU A 266 0.67 17.40 -15.02
CA LEU A 266 -0.18 18.58 -15.20
C LEU A 266 -0.99 18.51 -16.48
N TYR A 267 -0.41 18.00 -17.57
CA TYR A 267 -1.12 17.74 -18.81
C TYR A 267 -2.31 16.80 -18.57
N ASP A 268 -2.09 15.66 -17.93
CA ASP A 268 -3.15 14.69 -17.65
C ASP A 268 -4.24 15.26 -16.73
N ALA A 269 -3.84 16.03 -15.71
CA ALA A 269 -4.76 16.65 -14.76
C ALA A 269 -5.71 17.67 -15.42
N GLU A 270 -5.24 18.37 -16.45
CA GLU A 270 -6.07 19.33 -17.20
C GLU A 270 -7.02 18.60 -18.16
N HIS A 271 -6.52 17.61 -18.90
CA HIS A 271 -7.29 16.91 -19.94
C HIS A 271 -8.36 15.97 -19.36
N ILE A 272 -8.10 15.34 -18.20
CA ILE A 272 -9.07 14.43 -17.59
C ILE A 272 -10.38 15.14 -17.20
N VAL A 273 -10.29 16.38 -16.72
CA VAL A 273 -11.47 17.16 -16.32
C VAL A 273 -12.30 17.55 -17.55
N GLU A 274 -11.63 17.94 -18.64
CA GLU A 274 -12.28 18.22 -19.91
C GLU A 274 -12.97 16.97 -20.47
N ALA A 275 -12.27 15.83 -20.49
CA ALA A 275 -12.80 14.54 -20.93
C ALA A 275 -14.08 14.15 -20.17
N TYR A 276 -14.07 14.20 -18.83
CA TYR A 276 -15.26 13.92 -18.04
C TYR A 276 -16.41 14.90 -18.30
N ARG A 277 -16.12 16.18 -18.56
CA ARG A 277 -17.15 17.18 -18.87
C ARG A 277 -17.75 16.96 -20.25
N ASN A 278 -16.95 16.56 -21.23
CA ASN A 278 -17.42 16.25 -22.58
C ASN A 278 -18.32 15.01 -22.60
N LEU A 279 -18.01 14.00 -21.78
CA LEU A 279 -18.81 12.77 -21.64
C LEU A 279 -20.02 12.90 -20.69
N TRP A 280 -20.28 14.08 -20.11
CA TRP A 280 -21.23 14.22 -19.00
C TRP A 280 -22.65 13.77 -19.36
N ASP A 281 -23.10 14.14 -20.56
CA ASP A 281 -24.44 13.81 -21.05
C ASP A 281 -24.48 12.51 -21.88
N GLU A 282 -23.33 11.86 -22.09
CA GLU A 282 -23.24 10.60 -22.80
C GLU A 282 -23.61 9.41 -21.90
N ASN A 283 -24.12 8.33 -22.50
CA ASN A 283 -24.38 7.09 -21.77
C ASN A 283 -23.11 6.23 -21.73
N THR A 284 -22.30 6.40 -20.68
CA THR A 284 -21.05 5.67 -20.49
C THR A 284 -21.27 4.38 -19.69
N LYS A 285 -20.69 3.26 -20.14
CA LYS A 285 -20.73 2.00 -19.39
C LYS A 285 -20.00 2.13 -18.04
N PRO A 286 -20.51 1.51 -16.95
CA PRO A 286 -19.78 1.42 -15.69
C PRO A 286 -18.47 0.65 -15.83
N VAL A 287 -17.41 1.12 -15.19
CA VAL A 287 -16.08 0.49 -15.24
C VAL A 287 -16.10 -0.96 -14.79
N ALA A 288 -16.83 -1.30 -13.73
CA ALA A 288 -16.96 -2.70 -13.27
C ALA A 288 -17.55 -3.63 -14.35
N GLN A 289 -18.44 -3.11 -15.20
CA GLN A 289 -18.99 -3.86 -16.33
C GLN A 289 -17.95 -3.99 -17.45
N LEU A 290 -17.20 -2.93 -17.76
CA LEU A 290 -16.11 -2.99 -18.74
C LEU A 290 -15.04 -4.01 -18.35
N LEU A 291 -14.62 -4.02 -17.08
CA LEU A 291 -13.65 -4.97 -16.55
C LEU A 291 -14.12 -6.42 -16.75
N ALA A 292 -15.37 -6.73 -16.38
CA ALA A 292 -15.93 -8.07 -16.58
C ALA A 292 -16.05 -8.44 -18.06
N GLU A 293 -16.47 -7.50 -18.92
CA GLU A 293 -16.56 -7.71 -20.37
C GLU A 293 -15.17 -7.99 -20.99
N ILE A 294 -14.11 -7.33 -20.53
CA ILE A 294 -12.74 -7.58 -21.00
C ILE A 294 -12.24 -8.95 -20.55
N GLU A 295 -12.52 -9.35 -19.31
CA GLU A 295 -12.18 -10.69 -18.82
C GLU A 295 -12.84 -11.76 -19.71
N ASP A 296 -14.14 -11.61 -19.99
CA ASP A 296 -14.90 -12.60 -20.75
C ASP A 296 -14.62 -12.60 -22.26
N ASN A 297 -14.47 -11.41 -22.87
CA ASN A 297 -14.44 -11.25 -24.33
C ASN A 297 -13.06 -10.85 -24.89
N GLY A 298 -12.11 -10.49 -24.04
CA GLY A 298 -10.81 -9.96 -24.46
C GLY A 298 -10.77 -8.43 -24.57
N VAL A 299 -9.62 -7.92 -25.04
CA VAL A 299 -9.38 -6.49 -25.24
C VAL A 299 -10.30 -5.91 -26.33
N TYR A 300 -10.63 -4.63 -26.23
CA TYR A 300 -11.38 -3.89 -27.23
C TYR A 300 -10.56 -2.71 -27.79
N GLU A 301 -10.89 -2.32 -29.02
CA GLU A 301 -10.23 -1.20 -29.69
C GLU A 301 -10.68 0.13 -29.07
N VAL A 302 -9.71 0.93 -28.65
CA VAL A 302 -9.94 2.27 -28.12
C VAL A 302 -9.57 3.27 -29.21
N GLU A 303 -10.54 3.89 -29.85
CA GLU A 303 -10.30 4.92 -30.89
C GLU A 303 -9.75 6.22 -30.27
N ASP A 304 -10.36 6.68 -29.19
CA ASP A 304 -10.03 7.91 -28.47
C ASP A 304 -9.99 7.63 -26.97
N ILE A 305 -8.80 7.73 -26.37
CA ILE A 305 -8.59 7.45 -24.95
C ILE A 305 -9.38 8.43 -24.06
N TRP A 306 -9.54 9.68 -24.49
CA TRP A 306 -10.25 10.72 -23.72
C TRP A 306 -11.77 10.52 -23.73
N LYS A 307 -12.27 9.58 -24.53
CA LYS A 307 -13.67 9.15 -24.51
C LYS A 307 -13.88 7.80 -23.83
N ASP A 308 -12.80 7.14 -23.40
CA ASP A 308 -12.86 5.80 -22.82
C ASP A 308 -13.04 5.85 -21.29
N PRO A 309 -14.17 5.34 -20.73
CA PRO A 309 -14.42 5.42 -19.29
C PRO A 309 -13.43 4.63 -18.43
N LEU A 310 -12.84 3.55 -18.96
CA LEU A 310 -11.85 2.74 -18.23
C LEU A 310 -10.51 3.47 -18.16
N TYR A 311 -10.06 4.08 -19.26
CA TYR A 311 -8.86 4.93 -19.25
C TYR A 311 -9.02 6.11 -18.31
N LEU A 312 -10.15 6.85 -18.38
CA LEU A 312 -10.36 8.00 -17.47
C LEU A 312 -10.39 7.56 -16.01
N HIS A 313 -10.98 6.40 -15.71
CA HIS A 313 -10.94 5.83 -14.36
C HIS A 313 -9.50 5.53 -13.92
N ASP A 314 -8.71 4.85 -14.74
CA ASP A 314 -7.31 4.53 -14.45
C ASP A 314 -6.45 5.80 -14.29
N LEU A 315 -6.66 6.78 -15.16
CA LEU A 315 -5.97 8.07 -15.13
C LEU A 315 -6.28 8.84 -13.84
N ALA A 316 -7.55 8.84 -13.39
CA ALA A 316 -7.92 9.47 -12.11
C ALA A 316 -7.18 8.83 -10.92
N ILE A 317 -7.01 7.50 -10.91
CA ILE A 317 -6.20 6.81 -9.87
C ILE A 317 -4.72 7.21 -10.01
N SER A 318 -4.20 7.31 -11.23
CA SER A 318 -2.80 7.69 -11.46
C SER A 318 -2.45 9.11 -11.01
N LEU A 319 -3.45 9.98 -10.91
CA LEU A 319 -3.30 11.38 -10.51
C LEU A 319 -3.58 11.57 -9.01
N MET A 320 -4.62 10.93 -8.48
CA MET A 320 -5.14 11.21 -7.15
C MET A 320 -5.05 10.03 -6.18
N GLY A 321 -4.58 8.86 -6.63
CA GLY A 321 -4.65 7.60 -5.89
C GLY A 321 -6.08 7.08 -5.70
N PRO A 322 -6.25 5.82 -5.23
CA PRO A 322 -7.54 5.11 -5.24
C PRO A 322 -8.60 5.74 -4.34
N SER A 323 -8.17 6.34 -3.23
CA SER A 323 -9.08 6.93 -2.25
C SER A 323 -9.61 8.31 -2.66
N ALA A 324 -8.75 9.20 -3.21
CA ALA A 324 -9.16 10.55 -3.56
C ALA A 324 -9.79 10.65 -4.95
N SER A 325 -9.44 9.75 -5.89
CA SER A 325 -10.07 9.68 -7.21
C SER A 325 -11.58 9.36 -7.14
N GLY A 326 -12.03 8.71 -6.06
CA GLY A 326 -13.40 8.26 -5.89
C GLY A 326 -14.45 9.37 -6.01
N LEU A 327 -14.14 10.61 -5.59
CA LEU A 327 -15.06 11.75 -5.77
C LEU A 327 -15.29 12.07 -7.24
N LEU A 328 -14.22 12.07 -8.03
CA LEU A 328 -14.26 12.36 -9.47
C LEU A 328 -14.97 11.22 -10.22
N GLN A 329 -14.57 9.98 -9.95
CA GLN A 329 -15.07 8.78 -10.62
C GLN A 329 -16.55 8.50 -10.29
N GLU A 330 -16.92 8.49 -9.01
CA GLU A 330 -18.29 8.22 -8.59
C GLU A 330 -19.22 9.40 -8.86
N GLY A 331 -18.72 10.63 -8.71
CA GLY A 331 -19.47 11.84 -9.09
C GLY A 331 -19.84 11.82 -10.57
N PHE A 332 -18.89 11.45 -11.44
CA PHE A 332 -19.18 11.21 -12.84
C PHE A 332 -20.17 10.06 -13.03
N ARG A 333 -19.89 8.86 -12.50
CA ARG A 333 -20.71 7.65 -12.68
C ARG A 333 -22.17 7.85 -12.24
N LEU A 334 -22.41 8.57 -11.15
CA LEU A 334 -23.74 8.86 -10.60
C LEU A 334 -24.38 10.11 -11.21
N ARG A 335 -23.65 10.84 -12.07
CA ARG A 335 -24.03 12.17 -12.57
C ARG A 335 -24.33 13.15 -11.43
N ASP A 336 -23.65 12.98 -10.30
CA ASP A 336 -23.71 13.90 -9.16
C ASP A 336 -22.72 15.04 -9.38
N ARG A 337 -23.26 16.18 -9.83
CA ARG A 337 -22.45 17.37 -10.12
C ARG A 337 -21.71 17.89 -8.89
N THR A 338 -22.29 17.79 -7.71
CA THR A 338 -21.66 18.32 -6.49
C THR A 338 -20.46 17.46 -6.10
N MET A 339 -20.64 16.13 -6.12
CA MET A 339 -19.56 15.19 -5.84
C MET A 339 -18.44 15.32 -6.88
N PHE A 340 -18.77 15.42 -8.16
CA PHE A 340 -17.81 15.59 -9.24
C PHE A 340 -17.00 16.89 -9.11
N GLU A 341 -17.65 18.04 -8.90
CA GLU A 341 -16.92 19.32 -8.77
C GLU A 341 -16.08 19.39 -7.49
N ASN A 342 -16.42 18.63 -6.44
CA ASN A 342 -15.54 18.47 -5.28
C ASN A 342 -14.28 17.65 -5.63
N GLY A 343 -14.42 16.60 -6.46
CA GLY A 343 -13.28 15.86 -7.02
C GLY A 343 -12.39 16.74 -7.89
N VAL A 344 -12.97 17.57 -8.76
CA VAL A 344 -12.23 18.53 -9.60
C VAL A 344 -11.44 19.52 -8.73
N LYS A 345 -12.05 20.08 -7.67
CA LYS A 345 -11.35 20.99 -6.75
C LYS A 345 -10.16 20.33 -6.04
N GLU A 346 -10.29 19.06 -5.67
CA GLU A 346 -9.22 18.29 -5.06
C GLU A 346 -8.07 18.08 -6.06
N LEU A 347 -8.38 17.65 -7.29
CA LEU A 347 -7.38 17.51 -8.37
C LEU A 347 -6.68 18.84 -8.68
N ASP A 348 -7.43 19.93 -8.77
CA ASP A 348 -6.88 21.28 -8.96
C ASP A 348 -5.95 21.69 -7.81
N SER A 349 -6.27 21.28 -6.59
CA SER A 349 -5.40 21.51 -5.42
C SER A 349 -4.09 20.77 -5.54
N GLN A 350 -4.14 19.50 -5.92
CA GLN A 350 -2.95 18.68 -6.16
C GLN A 350 -2.11 19.24 -7.31
N ALA A 351 -2.73 19.59 -8.44
CA ALA A 351 -2.05 20.19 -9.57
C ALA A 351 -1.42 21.56 -9.23
N ARG A 352 -2.05 22.37 -8.37
CA ARG A 352 -1.42 23.61 -7.86
C ARG A 352 -0.19 23.35 -7.01
N ASN A 353 -0.17 22.28 -6.20
CA ASN A 353 1.00 21.91 -5.42
C ASN A 353 2.14 21.43 -6.33
N VAL A 354 1.82 20.60 -7.33
CA VAL A 354 2.80 20.16 -8.34
C VAL A 354 3.38 21.36 -9.11
N ARG A 355 2.57 22.33 -9.53
CA ARG A 355 3.09 23.56 -10.18
C ARG A 355 4.03 24.38 -9.29
N LYS A 356 3.87 24.32 -7.96
CA LYS A 356 4.66 25.11 -7.01
C LYS A 356 5.94 24.41 -6.56
N ALA A 357 5.89 23.10 -6.36
CA ALA A 357 6.95 22.33 -5.71
C ALA A 357 7.46 21.14 -6.55
N GLY A 358 6.82 20.82 -7.67
CA GLY A 358 7.05 19.59 -8.41
C GLY A 358 6.37 18.37 -7.77
N LEU A 359 6.18 17.31 -8.56
CA LEU A 359 5.47 16.11 -8.17
C LEU A 359 6.21 15.38 -7.05
N LEU A 360 7.54 15.25 -7.16
CA LEU A 360 8.34 14.50 -6.19
C LEU A 360 8.22 15.04 -4.77
N LEU A 361 8.35 16.37 -4.61
CA LEU A 361 8.18 17.02 -3.31
C LEU A 361 6.71 17.02 -2.87
N THR A 362 5.77 17.12 -3.80
CA THR A 362 4.34 17.08 -3.49
C THR A 362 3.94 15.74 -2.86
N LEU A 363 4.47 14.61 -3.36
CA LEU A 363 4.21 13.28 -2.81
C LEU A 363 4.67 13.13 -1.35
N ALA A 364 5.89 13.58 -1.04
CA ALA A 364 6.38 13.60 0.35
C ALA A 364 5.59 14.57 1.23
N GLY A 365 5.26 15.75 0.68
CA GLY A 365 4.51 16.79 1.38
C GLY A 365 3.13 16.35 1.83
N TYR A 366 2.45 15.47 1.09
CA TYR A 366 1.17 14.89 1.54
C TYR A 366 1.30 14.21 2.89
N ILE A 367 2.38 13.47 3.11
CA ILE A 367 2.62 12.70 4.32
C ILE A 367 3.19 13.61 5.41
N PHE A 368 4.30 14.31 5.12
CA PHE A 368 5.03 15.13 6.09
C PHE A 368 4.13 16.16 6.79
N PHE A 369 3.31 16.89 6.03
CA PHE A 369 2.44 17.90 6.65
C PHE A 369 1.26 17.30 7.41
N ALA A 370 0.91 16.03 7.17
CA ALA A 370 -0.25 15.36 7.77
C ALA A 370 0.10 14.52 9.01
N GLU A 371 1.39 14.43 9.38
CA GLU A 371 1.87 13.63 10.49
C GLU A 371 1.18 14.02 11.82
N PRO A 372 0.48 13.09 12.49
CA PRO A 372 -0.31 13.41 13.67
C PRO A 372 0.52 13.77 14.91
N GLU A 373 1.73 13.22 15.05
CA GLU A 373 2.57 13.36 16.25
C GLU A 373 3.06 14.79 16.46
N ASP A 374 3.26 15.53 15.36
CA ASP A 374 3.72 16.91 15.37
C ASP A 374 2.60 17.95 15.55
N ARG A 375 1.33 17.51 15.60
CA ARG A 375 0.20 18.44 15.66
C ARG A 375 -0.47 18.48 17.02
N MET A 376 -0.44 19.67 17.62
CA MET A 376 -1.14 20.01 18.87
C MET A 376 -2.66 19.72 18.79
N ASP A 377 -3.26 19.84 17.60
CA ASP A 377 -4.68 19.56 17.38
C ASP A 377 -5.01 18.05 17.50
N ALA A 378 -4.09 17.16 17.12
CA ALA A 378 -4.23 15.72 17.27
C ALA A 378 -4.24 15.33 18.75
N MET A 379 -3.35 15.91 19.57
CA MET A 379 -3.29 15.63 21.02
C MET A 379 -4.57 16.06 21.75
N LEU A 380 -5.17 17.18 21.32
CA LEU A 380 -6.40 17.73 21.92
C LEU A 380 -7.69 17.20 21.27
N ALA A 381 -7.59 16.47 20.16
CA ALA A 381 -8.74 15.97 19.42
C ALA A 381 -9.49 14.87 20.17
N SER A 382 -10.81 14.85 19.99
CA SER A 382 -11.65 13.75 20.46
C SER A 382 -11.14 12.41 19.91
N HIS A 383 -11.42 11.31 20.60
CA HIS A 383 -11.04 9.97 20.11
C HIS A 383 -11.56 9.71 18.68
N LYS A 384 -12.74 10.25 18.34
CA LYS A 384 -13.33 10.13 17.01
C LYS A 384 -12.55 10.93 15.95
N ASP A 385 -12.09 12.14 16.31
CA ASP A 385 -11.37 13.00 15.38
C ASP A 385 -9.92 12.53 15.20
N ARG A 386 -9.24 12.13 16.29
CA ARG A 386 -7.93 11.44 16.20
C ARG A 386 -7.99 10.23 15.30
N LYS A 387 -9.07 9.46 15.40
CA LYS A 387 -9.29 8.34 14.49
C LYS A 387 -9.36 8.74 13.04
N ARG A 388 -10.17 9.75 12.73
CA ARG A 388 -10.28 10.26 11.37
C ARG A 388 -8.93 10.76 10.85
N MET A 389 -8.11 11.39 11.70
CA MET A 389 -6.79 11.88 11.33
C MET A 389 -5.84 10.72 10.99
N LEU A 390 -5.74 9.71 11.86
CA LEU A 390 -4.91 8.52 11.61
C LEU A 390 -5.40 7.72 10.38
N ASP A 391 -6.70 7.46 10.27
CA ASP A 391 -7.28 6.78 9.10
C ASP A 391 -7.02 7.55 7.78
N ASN A 392 -6.90 8.87 7.85
CA ASN A 392 -6.55 9.70 6.69
C ASN A 392 -5.05 9.68 6.42
N TYR A 393 -4.21 9.72 7.46
CA TYR A 393 -2.76 9.63 7.35
C TYR A 393 -2.32 8.35 6.63
N GLU A 394 -2.87 7.21 7.03
CA GLU A 394 -2.62 5.90 6.38
C GLU A 394 -2.93 5.92 4.88
N LYS A 395 -4.05 6.57 4.49
CA LYS A 395 -4.45 6.68 3.08
C LYS A 395 -3.53 7.59 2.27
N LEU A 396 -2.84 8.53 2.90
CA LEU A 396 -1.92 9.44 2.20
C LEU A 396 -0.67 8.68 1.72
N GLY A 397 -0.15 7.75 2.52
CA GLY A 397 0.94 6.85 2.11
C GLY A 397 0.52 5.95 0.93
N GLU A 398 -0.66 5.33 1.00
CA GLU A 398 -1.23 4.52 -0.08
C GLU A 398 -1.44 5.34 -1.37
N MET A 399 -1.98 6.56 -1.23
CA MET A 399 -2.20 7.49 -2.33
C MET A 399 -0.88 7.88 -2.99
N ALA A 400 0.10 8.34 -2.20
CA ALA A 400 1.39 8.78 -2.69
C ALA A 400 2.15 7.64 -3.37
N ALA A 401 2.18 6.45 -2.76
CA ALA A 401 2.80 5.26 -3.35
C ALA A 401 2.12 4.82 -4.65
N THR A 402 0.79 4.89 -4.74
CA THR A 402 0.07 4.55 -5.97
C THR A 402 0.42 5.52 -7.09
N ILE A 403 0.34 6.84 -6.84
CA ILE A 403 0.72 7.86 -7.82
C ILE A 403 2.18 7.65 -8.25
N ALA A 404 3.08 7.42 -7.29
CA ALA A 404 4.49 7.17 -7.57
C ALA A 404 4.70 5.93 -8.46
N LEU A 405 3.96 4.83 -8.25
CA LEU A 405 4.04 3.66 -9.14
C LEU A 405 3.56 3.96 -10.56
N TYR A 406 2.54 4.80 -10.73
CA TYR A 406 2.11 5.21 -12.06
C TYR A 406 3.11 6.12 -12.77
N ARG A 407 3.80 6.98 -12.01
CA ARG A 407 4.50 8.15 -12.54
C ARG A 407 6.01 8.02 -12.55
N LEU A 408 6.59 7.33 -11.58
CA LEU A 408 8.04 7.14 -11.48
C LEU A 408 8.52 5.98 -12.36
N PRO A 409 9.79 6.03 -12.80
CA PRO A 409 10.42 4.89 -13.44
C PRO A 409 10.40 3.65 -12.52
N ARG A 410 10.49 2.45 -13.11
CA ARG A 410 10.49 1.17 -12.38
C ARG A 410 11.89 0.68 -12.03
N ASP A 411 12.85 1.59 -11.89
CA ASP A 411 14.19 1.25 -11.42
C ASP A 411 14.22 1.02 -9.90
N ARG A 412 15.34 0.47 -9.42
CA ARG A 412 15.47 0.03 -8.04
C ARG A 412 15.32 1.17 -7.02
N GLU A 413 15.86 2.35 -7.30
CA GLU A 413 15.82 3.46 -6.34
C GLU A 413 14.43 4.11 -6.33
N SER A 414 13.79 4.28 -7.50
CA SER A 414 12.40 4.70 -7.58
C SER A 414 11.46 3.76 -6.82
N LEU A 415 11.60 2.43 -6.96
CA LEU A 415 10.78 1.47 -6.22
C LEU A 415 11.05 1.49 -4.70
N ARG A 416 12.29 1.77 -4.28
CA ARG A 416 12.61 2.00 -2.86
C ARG A 416 11.96 3.27 -2.32
N ALA A 417 11.92 4.33 -3.13
CA ALA A 417 11.21 5.56 -2.80
C ALA A 417 9.69 5.33 -2.68
N VAL A 418 9.09 4.58 -3.61
CA VAL A 418 7.67 4.17 -3.50
C VAL A 418 7.41 3.43 -2.19
N ARG A 419 8.27 2.47 -1.84
CA ARG A 419 8.15 1.73 -0.58
C ARG A 419 8.19 2.68 0.62
N ALA A 420 9.13 3.63 0.63
CA ALA A 420 9.24 4.62 1.69
C ALA A 420 7.96 5.48 1.84
N LEU A 421 7.32 5.88 0.73
CA LEU A 421 6.02 6.57 0.77
C LEU A 421 4.92 5.70 1.40
N LEU A 422 4.88 4.40 1.06
CA LEU A 422 3.91 3.47 1.63
C LEU A 422 4.11 3.26 3.14
N MET A 423 5.35 3.42 3.61
CA MET A 423 5.78 3.31 5.01
C MET A 423 5.74 4.65 5.76
N HIS A 424 5.34 5.74 5.09
CA HIS A 424 5.39 7.10 5.63
C HIS A 424 6.79 7.60 6.03
N GLU A 425 7.84 6.96 5.50
CA GLU A 425 9.25 7.30 5.75
C GLU A 425 9.69 8.46 4.84
N THR A 426 9.19 9.67 5.09
CA THR A 426 9.46 10.83 4.23
C THR A 426 10.94 11.20 4.14
N GLY A 427 11.73 10.96 5.20
CA GLY A 427 13.18 11.12 5.19
C GLY A 427 13.87 10.14 4.23
N VAL A 428 13.55 8.84 4.33
CA VAL A 428 14.09 7.81 3.43
C VAL A 428 13.69 8.10 1.98
N TYR A 429 12.46 8.55 1.76
CA TYR A 429 12.02 8.98 0.44
C TYR A 429 12.83 10.17 -0.08
N ALA A 430 13.05 11.19 0.75
CA ALA A 430 13.82 12.37 0.38
C ALA A 430 15.27 12.02 0.03
N ASP A 431 15.92 11.13 0.80
CA ASP A 431 17.26 10.64 0.51
C ASP A 431 17.32 9.93 -0.85
N LYS A 432 16.32 9.09 -1.15
CA LYS A 432 16.24 8.33 -2.41
C LYS A 432 15.98 9.22 -3.62
N MET A 433 15.14 10.23 -3.45
CA MET A 433 14.77 11.13 -4.55
C MET A 433 15.68 12.35 -4.63
N GLY A 434 16.52 12.61 -3.62
CA GLY A 434 17.44 13.75 -3.55
C GLY A 434 18.42 13.79 -4.71
N GLU A 435 18.99 12.64 -5.09
CA GLU A 435 19.84 12.49 -6.28
C GLU A 435 19.11 12.91 -7.56
N LEU A 436 17.84 12.50 -7.69
CA LEU A 436 16.99 12.80 -8.83
C LEU A 436 16.44 14.24 -8.83
N MET A 437 16.45 14.91 -7.67
CA MET A 437 16.05 16.31 -7.51
C MET A 437 17.24 17.29 -7.58
N GLY A 438 18.47 16.79 -7.81
CA GLY A 438 19.68 17.62 -7.78
C GLY A 438 20.02 18.17 -6.40
N LEU A 439 19.57 17.51 -5.34
CA LEU A 439 19.73 17.88 -3.93
C LEU A 439 20.76 17.00 -3.19
N ALA A 440 21.43 16.08 -3.89
CA ALA A 440 22.53 15.33 -3.29
C ALA A 440 23.72 16.27 -3.08
N ASP A 441 24.24 16.33 -1.85
CA ASP A 441 25.49 17.03 -1.56
C ASP A 441 26.60 16.46 -2.46
N GLU A 442 27.37 17.34 -3.10
CA GLU A 442 28.64 16.91 -3.69
C GLU A 442 29.45 16.22 -2.58
N PRO A 443 30.07 15.06 -2.82
CA PRO A 443 30.90 14.44 -1.81
C PRO A 443 31.99 15.44 -1.43
N ASP A 444 32.00 15.88 -0.17
CA ASP A 444 33.02 16.74 0.40
C ASP A 444 34.38 16.22 -0.06
N GLY A 445 35.02 16.97 -0.97
CA GLY A 445 36.33 16.65 -1.47
C GLY A 445 37.26 16.52 -0.27
N GLU A 446 37.86 15.35 -0.10
CA GLU A 446 38.96 15.15 0.84
C GLU A 446 40.02 16.22 0.56
N ASP A 447 40.15 17.18 1.48
CA ASP A 447 41.33 18.02 1.57
C ASP A 447 42.51 17.07 1.87
N GLU A 448 43.20 16.65 0.81
CA GLU A 448 44.57 16.13 0.88
C GLU A 448 45.45 17.21 1.51
N ALA A 449 45.50 17.22 2.85
CA ALA A 449 46.50 17.94 3.60
C ALA A 449 47.87 17.32 3.29
N THR A 450 48.53 17.88 2.28
CA THR A 450 49.94 17.67 1.99
C THR A 450 50.76 17.87 3.26
N ALA A 451 51.37 16.78 3.75
CA ALA A 451 52.32 16.82 4.86
C ALA A 451 53.57 17.64 4.46
N PRO A 452 54.07 18.54 5.32
CA PRO A 452 55.34 19.21 5.04
C PRO A 452 56.50 18.26 5.30
N VAL A 453 57.34 18.10 4.29
CA VAL A 453 58.66 17.46 4.36
C VAL A 453 59.53 18.26 5.34
N MET A 454 59.91 17.65 6.45
CA MET A 454 60.93 18.18 7.37
C MET A 454 62.31 17.79 6.84
N GLY A 455 63.11 18.81 6.51
CA GLY A 455 64.57 18.75 6.44
C GLY A 455 65.19 19.35 7.69
#